data_AF-A0A1L9BKL3-F1
#
_entry.id   AF-A0A1L9BKL3-F1
#
_cell.length_a   1.000
_cell.length_b   1.000
_cell.length_c   1.000
_cell.angle_alpha   90.00
_cell.angle_beta   90.00
_cell.angle_gamma   90.00
#
_symmetry.space_group_name_H-M   'P 1'
#
loop_
_entity.id
_entity.type
_entity.pdbx_description
1 polymer ?
#
loop_
_entity_poly.entity_id
_entity_poly.type
_entity_poly.pdbx_seq_one_letter_code
_entity_poly.pdbx_strand_id
1 'polypeptide(L)'
;MKLERHVGGLSLARKANYLRARGWREEEGGWSSEIFGLLPMAKAIHHQLTDDLSQALRARGWQVLGFSERGYVRMRDGERGKPCSLPKALRTQARREKRPVAELTYELFLAALVTEEGA
;
A
#
# COMPACT_ATOMS: atom_id res chain seq x y z
N MET A 1 4.61 -13.37 -4.14
CA MET A 1 3.26 -12.99 -4.60
C MET A 1 3.29 -11.53 -5.01
N LYS A 2 2.92 -11.15 -6.25
CA LYS A 2 2.85 -9.73 -6.64
C LYS A 2 1.52 -9.16 -6.13
N LEU A 3 1.57 -8.18 -5.25
CA LEU A 3 0.39 -7.47 -4.71
C LEU A 3 -0.54 -6.96 -5.81
N GLU A 4 0.08 -6.49 -6.88
CA GLU A 4 -0.55 -6.10 -8.14
C GLU A 4 -1.46 -7.16 -8.74
N ARG A 5 -1.37 -8.45 -8.39
CA ARG A 5 -2.32 -9.47 -8.88
C ARG A 5 -3.70 -9.37 -8.23
N HIS A 6 -3.78 -8.87 -6.99
CA HIS A 6 -5.03 -8.74 -6.25
C HIS A 6 -5.88 -7.58 -6.80
N VAL A 7 -5.20 -6.53 -7.29
CA VAL A 7 -5.84 -5.42 -8.01
C VAL A 7 -5.79 -5.62 -9.53
N GLY A 8 -4.83 -6.39 -10.04
CA GLY A 8 -4.55 -6.60 -11.46
C GLY A 8 -5.62 -7.42 -12.19
N GLY A 9 -6.30 -8.31 -11.46
CA GLY A 9 -7.49 -9.03 -11.94
C GLY A 9 -8.78 -8.21 -11.91
N LEU A 10 -8.74 -6.97 -11.42
CA LEU A 10 -9.87 -6.07 -11.47
C LEU A 10 -9.99 -5.43 -12.86
N SER A 11 -11.23 -5.23 -13.32
CA SER A 11 -11.53 -4.45 -14.52
C SER A 11 -10.95 -3.03 -14.40
N LEU A 12 -10.75 -2.36 -15.53
CA LEU A 12 -10.30 -0.96 -15.55
C LEU A 12 -11.20 -0.05 -14.68
N ALA A 13 -12.52 -0.26 -14.72
CA ALA A 13 -13.47 0.47 -13.89
C ALA A 13 -13.23 0.28 -12.39
N ARG A 14 -12.95 -0.96 -11.96
CA ARG A 14 -12.66 -1.26 -10.54
C ARG A 14 -11.31 -0.68 -10.10
N LYS A 15 -10.30 -0.66 -10.98
CA LYS A 15 -9.01 0.00 -10.73
C LYS A 15 -9.17 1.50 -10.58
N ALA A 16 -9.97 2.12 -11.45
CA ALA A 16 -10.30 3.53 -11.37
C ALA A 16 -11.06 3.86 -10.07
N ASN A 17 -12.09 3.08 -9.72
CA ASN A 17 -12.84 3.27 -8.48
C ASN A 17 -11.96 3.09 -7.24
N TYR A 18 -11.08 2.08 -7.24
CA TYR A 18 -10.09 1.89 -6.18
C TYR A 18 -9.23 3.15 -5.99
N LEU A 19 -8.65 3.69 -7.05
CA LEU A 19 -7.85 4.91 -6.97
C LEU A 19 -8.65 6.13 -6.50
N ARG A 20 -9.86 6.35 -7.06
CA ARG A 20 -10.74 7.46 -6.66
C ARG A 20 -11.11 7.41 -5.17
N ALA A 21 -11.39 6.23 -4.65
CA ALA A 21 -11.70 6.04 -3.23
C ALA A 21 -10.55 6.51 -2.33
N ARG A 22 -9.29 6.41 -2.80
CA ARG A 22 -8.10 6.91 -2.09
C ARG A 22 -7.70 8.34 -2.48
N GLY A 23 -8.64 9.12 -3.01
CA GLY A 23 -8.42 10.53 -3.34
C GLY A 23 -7.57 10.79 -4.59
N TRP A 24 -7.24 9.77 -5.39
CA TRP A 24 -6.61 10.01 -6.68
C TRP A 24 -7.59 10.62 -7.65
N ARG A 25 -7.09 11.50 -8.52
CA ARG A 25 -7.87 12.14 -9.57
C ARG A 25 -7.41 11.64 -10.93
N GLU A 26 -8.37 11.43 -11.81
CA GLU A 26 -8.09 11.10 -13.20
C GLU A 26 -7.80 12.39 -13.96
N GLU A 27 -6.65 12.45 -14.62
CA GLU A 27 -6.18 13.61 -15.38
C GLU A 27 -5.74 13.19 -16.78
N GLU A 28 -5.58 14.17 -17.67
CA GLU A 28 -5.00 13.89 -18.99
C GLU A 28 -3.58 13.33 -18.82
N GLY A 29 -3.38 12.10 -19.29
CA GLY A 29 -2.09 11.40 -19.18
C GLY A 29 -1.94 10.49 -17.95
N GLY A 30 -2.91 10.42 -17.03
CA GLY A 30 -2.87 9.44 -15.94
C GLY A 30 -3.73 9.73 -14.72
N TRP A 31 -3.16 9.43 -13.56
CA TRP A 31 -3.77 9.52 -12.25
C TRP A 31 -2.89 10.35 -11.33
N SER A 32 -3.43 11.41 -10.75
CA SER A 32 -2.71 12.30 -9.84
C SER A 32 -3.10 12.05 -8.39
N SER A 33 -2.13 12.21 -7.49
CA SER A 33 -2.36 12.34 -6.05
C SER A 33 -1.43 13.40 -5.48
N GLU A 34 -1.81 14.00 -4.36
CA GLU A 34 -0.98 15.02 -3.68
C GLU A 34 0.37 14.44 -3.22
N ILE A 35 0.40 13.15 -2.88
CA ILE A 35 1.60 12.48 -2.34
C ILE A 35 2.54 12.01 -3.45
N PHE A 36 1.99 11.46 -4.55
CA PHE A 36 2.80 10.76 -5.57
C PHE A 36 2.84 11.45 -6.92
N GLY A 37 2.10 12.55 -7.10
CA GLY A 37 2.00 13.27 -8.37
C GLY A 37 1.26 12.50 -9.45
N LEU A 38 1.43 12.93 -10.70
CA LEU A 38 0.78 12.34 -11.87
C LEU A 38 1.53 11.08 -12.34
N LEU A 39 0.81 9.95 -12.40
CA LEU A 39 1.35 8.65 -12.75
C LEU A 39 0.40 7.87 -13.68
N PRO A 40 0.92 7.03 -14.60
CA PRO A 40 0.10 6.06 -15.30
C PRO A 40 -0.61 5.12 -14.32
N MET A 41 -1.82 4.66 -14.67
CA MET A 41 -2.68 3.86 -13.78
C MET A 41 -1.96 2.70 -13.08
N ALA A 42 -1.12 1.94 -13.80
CA ALA A 42 -0.38 0.82 -13.20
C ALA A 42 0.57 1.25 -12.08
N LYS A 43 1.24 2.40 -12.23
CA LYS A 43 2.11 2.98 -11.20
C LYS A 43 1.29 3.57 -10.06
N ALA A 44 0.20 4.29 -10.36
CA ALA A 44 -0.69 4.81 -9.33
C ALA A 44 -1.20 3.69 -8.40
N ILE A 45 -1.65 2.57 -8.98
CA ILE A 45 -2.07 1.39 -8.21
C ILE A 45 -0.92 0.83 -7.36
N HIS A 46 0.27 0.71 -7.94
CA HIS A 46 1.44 0.20 -7.21
C HIS A 46 1.79 1.08 -5.99
N HIS A 47 1.81 2.40 -6.19
CA HIS A 47 2.10 3.37 -5.14
C HIS A 47 1.03 3.30 -4.06
N GLN A 48 -0.25 3.28 -4.44
CA GLN A 48 -1.36 3.23 -3.50
C GLN A 48 -1.42 1.93 -2.72
N LEU A 49 -1.16 0.78 -3.34
CA LEU A 49 -1.04 -0.50 -2.63
C LEU A 49 0.10 -0.50 -1.62
N THR A 50 1.20 0.15 -1.96
CA THR A 50 2.34 0.28 -1.06
C THR A 50 2.00 1.18 0.12
N ASP A 51 1.29 2.28 -0.13
CA ASP A 51 0.80 3.18 0.91
C ASP A 51 -0.20 2.45 1.84
N ASP A 52 -1.27 1.87 1.30
CA ASP A 52 -2.30 1.11 2.04
C ASP A 52 -1.67 0.11 3.04
N LEU A 53 -0.74 -0.73 2.56
CA LEU A 53 -0.07 -1.72 3.40
C LEU A 53 0.84 -1.07 4.45
N SER A 54 1.50 0.03 4.10
CA SER A 54 2.37 0.75 5.02
C SER A 54 1.57 1.43 6.13
N GLN A 55 0.41 2.02 5.81
CA GLN A 55 -0.52 2.61 6.79
C GLN A 55 -1.10 1.52 7.70
N ALA A 56 -1.51 0.38 7.15
CA ALA A 56 -2.02 -0.74 7.95
C ALA A 56 -0.96 -1.32 8.92
N LEU A 57 0.32 -1.25 8.54
CA LEU A 57 1.43 -1.59 9.45
C LEU A 57 1.68 -0.52 10.52
N ARG A 58 1.31 0.75 10.30
CA ARG A 58 1.44 1.79 11.35
C ARG A 58 0.60 1.46 12.58
N ALA A 59 -0.60 0.90 12.39
CA ALA A 59 -1.43 0.40 13.47
C ALA A 59 -0.75 -0.72 14.30
N ARG A 60 0.33 -1.33 13.78
CA ARG A 60 1.14 -2.36 14.43
C ARG A 60 2.49 -1.82 14.94
N GLY A 61 2.62 -0.50 15.11
CA GLY A 61 3.81 0.15 15.67
C GLY A 61 4.93 0.42 14.67
N TRP A 62 4.67 0.29 13.37
CA TRP A 62 5.62 0.68 12.33
C TRP A 62 5.51 2.18 12.02
N GLN A 63 6.60 2.77 11.58
CA GLN A 63 6.67 4.15 11.12
C GLN A 63 7.02 4.19 9.63
N VAL A 64 6.31 5.02 8.88
CA VAL A 64 6.62 5.33 7.48
C VAL A 64 7.61 6.49 7.47
N LEU A 65 8.80 6.27 6.91
CA LEU A 65 9.84 7.30 6.81
C LEU A 65 9.77 8.07 5.49
N GLY A 66 9.08 7.52 4.49
CA GLY A 66 8.91 8.14 3.18
C GLY A 66 8.86 7.13 2.04
N PHE A 67 8.58 7.65 0.86
CA PHE A 67 8.46 6.90 -0.37
C PHE A 67 9.57 7.29 -1.34
N SER A 68 10.02 6.32 -2.14
CA SER A 68 10.88 6.56 -3.28
C SER A 68 10.06 6.92 -4.51
N GLU A 69 10.69 7.55 -5.50
CA GLU A 69 10.07 7.83 -6.82
C GLU A 69 9.54 6.57 -7.52
N ARG A 70 10.12 5.41 -7.21
CA ARG A 70 9.70 4.11 -7.76
C ARG A 70 8.51 3.50 -7.03
N GLY A 71 7.96 4.19 -6.02
CA GLY A 71 6.81 3.73 -5.24
C GLY A 71 7.17 2.80 -4.08
N TYR A 72 8.45 2.52 -3.82
CA TYR A 72 8.85 1.76 -2.64
C TYR A 72 8.82 2.61 -1.37
N VAL A 73 8.30 2.06 -0.28
CA VAL A 73 8.28 2.70 1.03
C VAL A 73 9.43 2.24 1.92
N ARG A 74 10.03 3.20 2.63
CA ARG A 74 11.00 2.95 3.70
C ARG A 74 10.29 3.02 5.05
N MET A 75 10.43 1.96 5.84
CA MET A 75 9.75 1.80 7.11
C MET A 75 10.73 1.64 8.27
N ARG A 76 10.24 1.88 9.48
CA ARG A 76 10.98 1.63 10.74
C ARG A 76 10.06 0.94 11.74
N ASP A 77 10.63 0.07 12.55
CA ASP A 77 9.95 -0.60 13.65
C ASP A 77 10.09 0.23 14.94
N GLY A 78 9.00 0.86 15.38
CA GLY A 78 9.04 1.86 16.44
C GLY A 78 10.02 3.01 16.16
N GLU A 79 10.43 3.73 17.21
CA GLU A 79 11.31 4.90 17.07
C GLU A 79 12.78 4.53 16.82
N ARG A 80 13.24 3.39 17.36
CA ARG A 80 14.66 2.98 17.40
C ARG A 80 15.03 1.86 16.43
N GLY A 81 14.06 1.29 15.71
CA GLY A 81 14.33 0.24 14.73
C GLY A 81 15.27 0.70 13.61
N LYS A 82 15.99 -0.24 12.99
CA LYS A 82 16.74 0.07 11.76
C LYS A 82 15.76 0.27 10.60
N PRO A 83 15.91 1.33 9.79
CA PRO A 83 15.10 1.50 8.60
C PRO A 83 15.19 0.27 7.67
N CYS A 84 14.06 -0.19 7.15
CA CYS A 84 13.98 -1.30 6.22
C CYS A 84 12.89 -1.09 5.16
N SER A 85 12.77 -2.02 4.21
CA SER A 85 11.75 -1.99 3.16
C SER A 85 10.43 -2.60 3.63
N LEU A 86 9.31 -2.26 2.99
CA LEU A 86 8.00 -2.89 3.27
C LEU A 86 8.02 -4.43 3.24
N PRO A 87 8.63 -5.11 2.23
CA PRO A 87 8.73 -6.57 2.26
C PRO A 87 9.51 -7.12 3.45
N LYS A 88 10.46 -6.36 4.01
CA LYS A 88 11.14 -6.75 5.25
C LYS A 88 10.25 -6.50 6.47
N ALA A 89 9.54 -5.37 6.52
CA ALA A 89 8.59 -5.05 7.58
C ALA A 89 7.48 -6.10 7.69
N LEU A 90 6.83 -6.44 6.57
CA LEU A 90 5.81 -7.49 6.49
C LEU A 90 6.32 -8.85 6.99
N ARG A 91 7.53 -9.25 6.59
CA ARG A 91 8.15 -10.50 7.08
C ARG A 91 8.41 -10.49 8.57
N THR A 92 8.91 -9.37 9.10
CA THR A 92 9.15 -9.22 10.54
C THR A 92 7.84 -9.28 11.31
N GLN A 93 6.81 -8.57 10.84
CA GLN A 93 5.50 -8.56 11.46
C GLN A 93 4.83 -9.94 11.44
N ALA A 94 4.84 -10.62 10.29
CA ALA A 94 4.31 -11.97 10.16
C ALA A 94 5.00 -12.95 11.12
N ARG A 95 6.31 -12.79 11.33
CA ARG A 95 7.06 -13.58 12.32
C ARG A 95 6.62 -13.30 13.76
N ARG A 96 6.33 -12.04 14.10
CA ARG A 96 5.79 -11.67 15.43
C ARG A 96 4.43 -12.30 15.69
N GLU A 97 3.59 -12.29 14.67
CA GLU A 97 2.23 -12.86 14.71
C GLU A 97 2.21 -14.38 14.47
N LYS A 98 3.37 -15.02 14.28
CA LYS A 98 3.51 -16.47 14.03
C LYS A 98 2.62 -16.99 12.89
N ARG A 99 2.50 -16.24 11.80
CA ARG A 99 1.66 -16.59 10.64
C ARG A 99 2.39 -16.40 9.30
N PRO A 100 1.88 -16.98 8.20
CA PRO A 100 2.42 -16.76 6.87
C PRO A 100 2.36 -15.30 6.44
N VAL A 101 3.40 -14.83 5.76
CA VAL A 101 3.49 -13.45 5.24
C VAL A 101 2.35 -13.14 4.27
N ALA A 102 1.99 -14.11 3.42
CA ALA A 102 0.92 -13.95 2.46
C ALA A 102 -0.43 -13.70 3.13
N GLU A 103 -0.70 -14.41 4.24
CA GLU A 103 -1.92 -14.29 5.01
C GLU A 103 -2.02 -12.92 5.71
N LEU A 104 -0.95 -12.49 6.38
CA LEU A 104 -0.86 -11.15 6.95
C LEU A 104 -1.06 -10.07 5.87
N THR A 105 -0.36 -10.21 4.74
CA THR A 105 -0.42 -9.22 3.66
C THR A 105 -1.84 -9.10 3.09
N TYR A 106 -2.54 -10.23 2.96
CA TYR A 106 -3.93 -10.25 2.50
C TYR A 106 -4.87 -9.59 3.51
N GLU A 107 -4.72 -9.88 4.80
CA GLU A 107 -5.49 -9.22 5.86
C GLU A 107 -5.27 -7.71 5.87
N LEU A 108 -4.01 -7.26 5.80
CA LEU A 108 -3.67 -5.83 5.75
C LEU A 108 -4.31 -5.14 4.55
N PHE A 109 -4.31 -5.81 3.39
CA PHE A 109 -4.94 -5.31 2.19
C PHE A 109 -6.47 -5.20 2.35
N LEU A 110 -7.13 -6.21 2.91
CA LEU A 110 -8.57 -6.16 3.16
C LEU A 110 -8.95 -5.08 4.17
N ALA A 111 -8.17 -4.92 5.25
CA ALA A 111 -8.41 -3.86 6.24
C ALA A 111 -8.34 -2.46 5.59
N ALA A 112 -7.42 -2.25 4.65
CA ALA A 112 -7.32 -1.00 3.91
C ALA A 112 -8.46 -0.80 2.89
N LEU A 113 -9.16 -1.86 2.45
CA LEU A 113 -10.35 -1.73 1.62
C LEU A 113 -11.59 -1.38 2.46
N VAL A 114 -11.79 -2.04 3.60
CA VAL A 114 -12.98 -1.86 4.45
C VAL A 114 -13.00 -0.50 5.15
N THR A 115 -11.83 0.06 5.49
CA THR A 115 -11.73 1.39 6.11
C THR A 115 -12.35 2.50 5.24
N GLU A 116 -12.44 2.30 3.91
CA GLU A 116 -12.98 3.27 2.96
C GLU A 116 -14.48 3.07 2.65
N GLU A 117 -15.06 1.89 2.92
CA GLU A 117 -16.50 1.62 2.67
C GLU A 117 -17.40 2.07 3.83
N GLY A 118 -16.82 2.54 4.94
CA GLY A 118 -17.54 2.94 6.16
C GLY A 118 -17.36 4.42 6.57
N ALA A 119 -16.75 5.25 5.71
CA ALA A 119 -16.47 6.66 5.98
C ALA A 119 -17.32 7.60 5.11
#